data_AF-A0A392VT17-F1
#
_entry.id   AF-A0A392VT17-F1
#
_cell.length_a   1.000
_cell.length_b   1.000
_cell.length_c   1.000
_cell.angle_alpha   90.00
_cell.angle_beta   90.00
_cell.angle_gamma   90.00
#
_symmetry.space_group_name_H-M   'P 1'
#
loop_
_entity.id
_entity.type
_entity.pdbx_description
1 polymer ?
#
loop_
_entity_poly.entity_id
_entity_poly.type
_entity_poly.pdbx_seq_one_letter_code
_entity_poly.pdbx_strand_id
1 'polypeptide(L)' 'MSDEKLVRKILRSLPKKFDMRVTAIKEAQDISSMKTDELIGSLQTYESKANERSEK' A
#
# COMPACT_ATOMS: atom_id res chain seq x y z
N MET A 1 -0.88 18.04 -8.74
CA MET A 1 -0.20 16.85 -8.18
C MET A 1 -0.94 15.65 -8.74
N SER A 2 -0.27 14.73 -9.43
CA SER A 2 -0.91 13.52 -9.97
C SER A 2 -1.00 12.42 -8.90
N ASP A 3 -2.00 11.55 -8.99
CA ASP A 3 -2.19 10.43 -8.05
C ASP A 3 -0.95 9.55 -7.94
N GLU A 4 -0.28 9.25 -9.06
CA GLU A 4 0.99 8.52 -9.09
C GLU A 4 2.05 9.12 -8.14
N LYS A 5 2.18 10.45 -8.13
CA LYS A 5 3.16 11.16 -7.28
C LYS A 5 2.79 11.06 -5.81
N LEU A 6 1.49 11.08 -5.50
CA LEU A 6 1.00 10.97 -4.14
C LEU A 6 1.13 9.53 -3.62
N VAL A 7 0.71 8.54 -4.42
CA VAL A 7 0.90 7.10 -4.17
C VAL A 7 2.36 6.78 -3.87
N ARG A 8 3.30 7.25 -4.71
CA ARG A 8 4.75 7.05 -4.46
C ARG A 8 5.22 7.67 -3.15
N LYS A 9 4.70 8.85 -2.79
CA LYS A 9 5.04 9.53 -1.54
C LYS A 9 4.52 8.74 -0.33
N ILE A 10 3.29 8.25 -0.40
CA ILE A 10 2.69 7.40 0.63
C ILE A 10 3.49 6.12 0.80
N LEU A 11 3.71 5.37 -0.29
CA LEU A 11 4.48 4.12 -0.28
C LEU A 11 5.89 4.31 0.32
N ARG A 12 6.55 5.45 0.08
CA ARG A 12 7.86 5.78 0.68
C ARG A 12 7.77 6.07 2.19
N SER A 13 6.64 6.58 2.67
CA SER A 13 6.41 6.88 4.09
C SER A 13 5.91 5.70 4.91
N LEU A 14 5.55 4.58 4.28
CA LEU A 14 5.03 3.41 4.99
C LEU A 14 6.11 2.72 5.84
N PRO A 15 5.75 2.18 7.01
CA PRO A 15 6.66 1.37 7.81
C PRO A 15 7.09 0.07 7.10
N LYS A 16 8.25 -0.48 7.49
CA LYS A 16 8.83 -1.71 6.88
C LYS A 16 7.90 -2.93 6.87
N LYS A 17 6.90 -3.00 7.76
CA LYS A 17 5.89 -4.07 7.76
C LYS A 17 5.07 -4.16 6.45
N PHE A 18 5.11 -3.11 5.64
CA PHE A 18 4.48 -3.05 4.32
C PHE A 18 5.46 -3.28 3.16
N ASP A 19 6.76 -3.48 3.41
CA ASP A 19 7.78 -3.57 2.35
C ASP A 19 7.43 -4.64 1.32
N MET A 20 6.97 -5.82 1.77
CA MET A 20 6.54 -6.91 0.88
C MET A 20 5.41 -6.48 -0.06
N ARG A 21 4.48 -5.66 0.44
CA ARG A 21 3.33 -5.17 -0.32
C ARG A 21 3.70 -4.03 -1.25
N VAL A 22 4.59 -3.15 -0.79
CA VAL A 22 5.19 -2.09 -1.63
C VAL A 22 5.95 -2.71 -2.79
N THR A 23 6.71 -3.79 -2.58
CA THR A 23 7.42 -4.52 -3.63
C THR A 23 6.44 -5.11 -4.64
N ALA A 24 5.40 -5.82 -4.20
CA ALA A 24 4.38 -6.37 -5.10
C ALA A 24 3.70 -5.28 -5.95
N ILE A 25 3.35 -4.13 -5.33
CA ILE A 25 2.75 -2.98 -6.03
C ILE A 25 3.72 -2.37 -7.07
N LYS A 26 5.03 -2.34 -6.78
CA LYS A 26 6.05 -1.85 -7.72
C LYS A 26 6.28 -2.83 -8.87
N GLU A 27 6.30 -4.13 -8.59
CA GLU A 27 6.51 -5.20 -9.58
C GLU A 27 5.33 -5.33 -10.54
N ALA A 28 4.10 -5.13 -10.06
CA ALA A 28 2.89 -5.25 -10.87
C ALA A 28 2.66 -4.06 -11.86
N GLN A 29 3.56 -3.08 -11.94
CA GLN A 29 3.39 -1.81 -12.68
C GLN A 29 2.20 -0.92 -12.25
N ASP A 30 1.40 -1.34 -11.28
CA ASP A 30 0.13 -0.70 -10.91
C ASP A 30 0.25 0.67 -10.25
N ILE A 31 1.46 1.13 -9.86
CA ILE A 31 1.63 2.47 -9.24
C ILE A 31 1.15 3.61 -10.15
N SER A 32 1.26 3.43 -11.48
CA SER A 32 0.98 4.49 -12.45
C SER A 32 -0.52 4.64 -12.74
N SER A 33 -1.31 3.58 -12.47
CA SER A 33 -2.76 3.52 -12.71
C SER A 33 -3.60 3.53 -11.41
N MET A 34 -2.99 3.19 -10.28
CA MET A 34 -3.66 3.09 -8.98
C MET A 34 -4.03 4.46 -8.43
N LYS A 35 -5.28 4.58 -7.97
CA LYS A 35 -5.78 5.79 -7.29
C LYS A 35 -5.33 5.82 -5.84
N THR A 36 -5.19 7.03 -5.31
CA THR A 36 -4.80 7.23 -3.90
C THR A 36 -5.79 6.55 -2.94
N ASP A 37 -7.10 6.65 -3.19
CA ASP A 37 -8.13 6.05 -2.34
C ASP A 37 -8.07 4.52 -2.34
N GLU A 38 -7.77 3.92 -3.48
CA GLU A 38 -7.61 2.47 -3.63
C GLU A 38 -6.39 1.96 -2.85
N LEU A 39 -5.27 2.68 -2.91
CA LEU A 39 -4.10 2.38 -2.09
C LEU A 39 -4.46 2.42 -0.60
N ILE A 40 -5.14 3.47 -0.15
CA ILE A 40 -5.48 3.64 1.27
C ILE A 40 -6.39 2.50 1.74
N GLY A 41 -7.47 2.18 0.99
CA GLY A 41 -8.36 1.08 1.33
C GLY A 41 -7.66 -0.28 1.33
N SER A 42 -6.74 -0.49 0.39
CA SER A 42 -5.88 -1.66 0.35
C SER A 42 -5.02 -1.75 1.61
N LEU A 43 -4.33 -0.68 2.00
CA LEU A 43 -3.48 -0.62 3.20
C LEU A 43 -4.27 -0.90 4.48
N GLN A 44 -5.43 -0.26 4.64
CA GLN A 44 -6.33 -0.50 5.78
C GLN A 44 -6.74 -1.96 5.88
N THR A 45 -7.15 -2.57 4.76
CA THR A 45 -7.53 -3.99 4.72
C THR A 45 -6.38 -4.91 5.14
N TYR A 46 -5.15 -4.58 4.75
CA TYR A 46 -3.97 -5.35 5.16
C TYR A 46 -3.65 -5.18 6.64
N GLU A 47 -3.78 -3.97 7.19
CA GLU A 47 -3.62 -3.77 8.63
C GLU A 47 -4.68 -4.52 9.43
N SER A 48 -5.95 -4.47 9.00
CA SER A 48 -7.04 -5.23 9.64
C SER A 48 -6.75 -6.74 9.62
N LYS A 49 -6.37 -7.30 8.45
CA LYS A 49 -6.03 -8.73 8.33
C LYS A 49 -4.75 -9.11 9.09
N ALA A 50 -3.76 -8.23 9.12
CA ALA A 50 -2.53 -8.46 9.88
C ALA A 50 -2.82 -8.48 11.38
N ASN A 51 -3.74 -7.62 11.85
CA ASN A 51 -4.16 -7.55 13.23
C ASN A 51 -5.00 -8.78 13.65
N GLU A 52 -5.89 -9.27 12.78
CA GLU A 52 -6.65 -10.52 13.01
C GLU A 52 -5.73 -11.76 13.08
N ARG A 53 -4.56 -11.74 12.42
CA ARG A 53 -3.60 -12.84 12.47
C ARG A 53 -2.80 -12.92 13.77
N SER A 54 -2.82 -11.87 14.59
CA SER A 54 -2.17 -11.82 15.91
C SER A 54 -3.08 -12.29 17.06
N GLU A 55 -4.35 -12.61 16.79
CA GLU A 55 -5.32 -13.10 17.79
C GLU A 55 -5.64 -14.60 17.63
N LYS A 56 -4.68 -15.41 17.18
CA LYS A 56 -4.82 -16.88 17.17
C LYS A 56 -3.66 -17.60 17.81
#